data_AF-H3C049-F1
#
_entry.id   AF-H3C049-F1
#
_cell.length_a   1.000
_cell.length_b   1.000
_cell.length_c   1.000
_cell.angle_alpha   90.00
_cell.angle_beta   90.00
_cell.angle_gamma   90.00
#
_symmetry.space_group_name_H-M   'P 1'
#
loop_
_entity.id
_entity.type
_entity.pdbx_description
1 polymer ?
#
loop_
_entity_poly.entity_id
_entity_poly.type
_entity_poly.pdbx_seq_one_letter_code
_entity_poly.pdbx_strand_id
1 'polypeptide(L)'
;QKLSSKVTLTHDRLPKDVQILYTPDCQAAGQPGPSEGVCDNVKEKQEIAFNVTVVANSCMKDQSFTVRVLGIKDTLTVTVSTNCECDCRDTQDSQQQACSGRGSLKCGVCSCNDGFIGQSCECSIGNKDEQTLRDSCRRDKGVECEGRGDCVCGRCHCHGSYHGDFCQCDDEHCERFQNKLCGGNGKCSCGQCRCNEGYEGSACQCKVSQEACQTPNNTVCYGRGKCTCSRCECNDGYQRPHCKTCLGCPDPCQTKLKCIECLGFNSGPFKANCSDACGSVTKVDRFTGESKQCELKDSEGCWIKFSLEQIVGPDDYYARIQSERVCPEPLNTNAIIGGSIALVALIGILVLMVIKLLIWMNDRKEYKKFEKEQKKAKWNDGDNPLFQDATTT
;
A
#
# COMPACT_ATOMS: atom_id res chain seq x y z
N GLN A 1 -48.89 -60.56 -52.76
CA GLN A 1 -47.84 -59.83 -52.02
C GLN A 1 -47.62 -58.49 -52.72
N LYS A 2 -47.87 -57.37 -52.04
CA LYS A 2 -47.83 -55.98 -52.57
C LYS A 2 -46.39 -55.45 -52.70
N LEU A 3 -45.51 -56.09 -53.47
CA LEU A 3 -44.15 -55.56 -53.68
C LEU A 3 -44.13 -54.34 -54.62
N SER A 4 -45.12 -54.19 -55.49
CA SER A 4 -45.12 -53.14 -56.53
C SER A 4 -45.44 -51.72 -56.03
N SER A 5 -45.80 -51.54 -54.76
CA SER A 5 -46.27 -50.25 -54.24
C SER A 5 -45.31 -49.54 -53.29
N LYS A 6 -44.16 -50.14 -52.97
CA LYS A 6 -43.16 -49.56 -52.06
C LYS A 6 -41.82 -49.47 -52.78
N VAL A 7 -41.26 -48.25 -52.84
CA VAL A 7 -39.95 -48.00 -53.44
C VAL A 7 -38.99 -47.56 -52.34
N THR A 8 -37.89 -48.28 -52.19
CA THR A 8 -36.85 -48.00 -51.19
C THR A 8 -35.52 -47.78 -51.88
N LEU A 9 -34.92 -46.61 -51.65
CA LEU A 9 -33.62 -46.23 -52.16
C LEU A 9 -32.58 -46.38 -51.04
N THR A 10 -31.45 -47.04 -51.31
CA THR A 10 -30.37 -47.28 -50.36
C THR A 10 -29.01 -47.23 -51.06
N HIS A 11 -27.91 -47.40 -50.32
CA HIS A 11 -26.55 -47.40 -50.84
C HIS A 11 -25.74 -48.61 -50.36
N ASP A 12 -24.54 -48.77 -50.90
CA ASP A 12 -23.51 -49.69 -50.41
C ASP A 12 -22.67 -49.05 -49.28
N ARG A 13 -21.44 -49.52 -49.07
CA ARG A 13 -20.60 -49.00 -47.99
C ARG A 13 -20.05 -47.62 -48.38
N LEU A 14 -20.40 -46.60 -47.59
CA LEU A 14 -19.85 -45.26 -47.79
C LEU A 14 -18.34 -45.20 -47.50
N PRO A 15 -17.61 -44.36 -48.25
CA PRO A 15 -16.28 -43.86 -47.89
C PRO A 15 -16.20 -43.32 -46.47
N LYS A 16 -14.99 -43.33 -45.90
CA LYS A 16 -14.74 -42.71 -44.59
C LYS A 16 -14.99 -41.19 -44.69
N ASP A 17 -15.63 -40.63 -43.67
CA ASP A 17 -15.99 -39.20 -43.56
C ASP A 17 -17.00 -38.68 -44.59
N VAL A 18 -17.71 -39.58 -45.29
CA VAL A 18 -18.85 -39.24 -46.15
C VAL A 18 -20.17 -39.61 -45.45
N GLN A 19 -21.10 -38.67 -45.40
CA GLN A 19 -22.45 -38.85 -44.90
C GLN A 19 -23.46 -38.65 -46.03
N ILE A 20 -24.56 -39.40 -45.98
CA ILE A 20 -25.65 -39.31 -46.93
C ILE A 20 -26.96 -39.14 -46.18
N LEU A 21 -27.89 -38.36 -46.75
CA LEU A 21 -29.24 -38.21 -46.25
C LEU A 21 -30.22 -38.32 -47.41
N TYR A 22 -31.18 -39.24 -47.27
CA TYR A 22 -32.27 -39.42 -48.22
C TYR A 22 -33.51 -38.68 -47.75
N THR A 23 -34.04 -37.82 -48.60
CA THR A 23 -35.32 -37.12 -48.38
C THR A 23 -36.29 -37.51 -49.50
N PRO A 24 -37.24 -38.43 -49.23
CA PRO A 24 -38.21 -38.87 -50.24
C PRO A 24 -39.20 -37.76 -50.60
N ASP A 25 -39.47 -37.59 -51.90
CA ASP A 25 -40.44 -36.64 -52.45
C ASP A 25 -41.53 -37.40 -53.22
N CYS A 26 -42.59 -37.75 -52.48
CA CYS A 26 -43.73 -38.52 -52.96
C CYS A 26 -44.95 -38.35 -52.04
N GLN A 27 -46.14 -38.69 -52.52
CA GLN A 27 -47.41 -38.50 -51.78
C GLN A 27 -47.48 -39.24 -50.44
N ALA A 28 -46.78 -40.38 -50.31
CA ALA A 28 -46.65 -41.11 -49.05
C ALA A 28 -45.16 -41.34 -48.74
N ALA A 29 -44.47 -40.23 -48.48
CA ALA A 29 -43.07 -40.19 -48.11
C ALA A 29 -42.83 -40.74 -46.69
N GLY A 30 -41.79 -41.58 -46.56
CA GLY A 30 -41.22 -41.95 -45.27
C GLY A 30 -40.44 -40.81 -44.63
N GLN A 31 -39.99 -40.99 -43.38
CA GLN A 31 -39.13 -40.01 -42.72
C GLN A 31 -37.76 -39.92 -43.42
N PRO A 32 -37.14 -38.74 -43.51
CA PRO A 32 -35.77 -38.61 -44.00
C PRO A 32 -34.79 -39.45 -43.16
N GLY A 33 -33.88 -40.16 -43.83
CA GLY A 33 -33.03 -41.15 -43.19
C GLY A 33 -31.61 -41.21 -43.77
N PRO A 34 -30.60 -41.54 -42.95
CA PRO A 34 -29.21 -41.63 -43.43
C PRO A 34 -28.90 -42.98 -44.12
N SER A 35 -29.74 -44.00 -43.92
CA SER A 35 -29.53 -45.36 -44.46
C SER A 35 -30.38 -45.67 -45.69
N GLU A 36 -31.61 -45.14 -45.72
CA GLU A 36 -32.57 -45.39 -46.79
C GLU A 36 -33.60 -44.26 -46.91
N GLY A 37 -34.15 -44.08 -48.10
CA GLY A 37 -35.33 -43.27 -48.38
C GLY A 37 -36.48 -44.15 -48.85
N VAL A 38 -37.69 -43.91 -48.37
CA VAL A 38 -38.85 -44.78 -48.62
C VAL A 38 -40.03 -43.98 -49.16
N CYS A 39 -40.64 -44.48 -50.23
CA CYS A 39 -41.94 -44.03 -50.75
C CYS A 39 -42.93 -45.20 -50.76
N ASP A 40 -44.01 -45.08 -50.00
CA ASP A 40 -45.08 -46.08 -49.96
C ASP A 40 -46.24 -45.71 -50.93
N ASN A 41 -47.13 -46.67 -51.21
CA ASN A 41 -48.31 -46.52 -52.07
C ASN A 41 -48.05 -45.91 -53.47
N VAL A 42 -46.91 -46.22 -54.07
CA VAL A 42 -46.57 -45.79 -55.43
C VAL A 42 -47.41 -46.56 -56.45
N LYS A 43 -48.13 -45.84 -57.32
CA LYS A 43 -49.00 -46.42 -58.35
C LYS A 43 -48.23 -46.69 -59.64
N GLU A 44 -48.76 -47.56 -60.50
CA GLU A 44 -48.21 -47.76 -61.84
C GLU A 44 -48.18 -46.43 -62.62
N LYS A 45 -47.06 -46.19 -63.31
CA LYS A 45 -46.78 -44.95 -64.07
C LYS A 45 -46.68 -43.67 -63.21
N GLN A 46 -46.61 -43.79 -61.89
CA GLN A 46 -46.35 -42.64 -61.01
C GLN A 46 -44.84 -42.40 -60.91
N GLU A 47 -44.41 -41.17 -61.22
CA GLU A 47 -43.04 -40.72 -60.98
C GLU A 47 -42.89 -40.25 -59.53
N ILE A 48 -41.74 -40.57 -58.93
CA ILE A 48 -41.34 -40.15 -57.58
C ILE A 48 -39.90 -39.65 -57.64
N ALA A 49 -39.54 -38.76 -56.72
CA ALA A 49 -38.17 -38.25 -56.61
C ALA A 49 -37.59 -38.51 -55.22
N PHE A 50 -36.26 -38.57 -55.14
CA PHE A 50 -35.52 -38.63 -53.89
C PHE A 50 -34.45 -37.54 -53.92
N ASN A 51 -34.47 -36.64 -52.95
CA ASN A 51 -33.40 -35.69 -52.74
C ASN A 51 -32.31 -36.36 -51.89
N VAL A 52 -31.12 -36.51 -52.49
CA VAL A 52 -29.97 -37.17 -51.85
C VAL A 52 -28.92 -36.13 -51.53
N THR A 53 -28.73 -35.84 -50.24
CA THR A 53 -27.70 -34.90 -49.77
C THR A 53 -26.46 -35.69 -49.38
N VAL A 54 -25.32 -35.36 -49.98
CA VAL A 54 -24.01 -35.98 -49.70
C VAL A 54 -23.10 -34.93 -49.06
N VAL A 55 -22.51 -35.25 -47.91
CA VAL A 55 -21.63 -34.36 -47.15
C VAL A 55 -20.30 -35.05 -46.91
N ALA A 56 -19.21 -34.40 -47.31
CA ALA A 56 -17.84 -34.82 -47.01
C ALA A 56 -17.28 -33.96 -45.88
N ASN A 57 -16.87 -34.59 -44.77
CA ASN A 57 -16.35 -33.90 -43.59
C ASN A 57 -14.83 -33.74 -43.59
N SER A 58 -14.12 -34.33 -44.55
CA SER A 58 -12.68 -34.21 -44.70
C SER A 58 -12.29 -34.12 -46.18
N CYS A 59 -11.10 -33.58 -46.44
CA CYS A 59 -10.54 -33.50 -47.78
C CYS A 59 -10.18 -34.91 -48.27
N MET A 60 -10.74 -35.29 -49.42
CA MET A 60 -10.52 -36.58 -50.05
C MET A 60 -10.32 -36.46 -51.55
N LYS A 61 -9.53 -37.40 -52.08
CA LYS A 61 -9.47 -37.68 -53.51
C LYS A 61 -10.69 -38.47 -53.94
N ASP A 62 -10.80 -38.72 -55.24
CA ASP A 62 -11.92 -39.44 -55.86
C ASP A 62 -12.26 -40.74 -55.11
N GLN A 63 -13.42 -40.75 -54.47
CA GLN A 63 -14.01 -41.92 -53.84
C GLN A 63 -15.42 -42.11 -54.38
N SER A 64 -15.84 -43.37 -54.56
CA SER A 64 -17.11 -43.70 -55.19
C SER A 64 -17.95 -44.64 -54.33
N PHE A 65 -19.26 -44.47 -54.36
CA PHE A 65 -20.23 -45.38 -53.76
C PHE A 65 -21.44 -45.54 -54.69
N THR A 66 -22.25 -46.57 -54.49
CA THR A 66 -23.41 -46.85 -55.34
C THR A 66 -24.71 -46.70 -54.58
N VAL A 67 -25.69 -46.04 -55.21
CA VAL A 67 -27.07 -45.91 -54.75
C VAL A 67 -27.94 -46.80 -55.63
N ARG A 68 -28.83 -47.59 -55.02
CA ARG A 68 -29.69 -48.56 -55.71
C ARG A 68 -31.09 -48.58 -55.12
N VAL A 69 -32.06 -48.90 -55.98
CA VAL A 69 -33.43 -49.20 -55.54
C VAL A 69 -33.51 -50.68 -55.19
N LEU A 70 -34.06 -50.99 -54.00
CA LEU A 70 -34.22 -52.39 -53.58
C LEU A 70 -35.13 -53.15 -54.55
N GLY A 71 -34.62 -54.25 -55.10
CA GLY A 71 -35.35 -55.11 -56.02
C GLY A 71 -35.25 -54.73 -57.50
N ILE A 72 -34.55 -53.65 -57.85
CA ILE A 72 -34.25 -53.24 -59.23
C ILE A 72 -32.75 -53.41 -59.49
N LYS A 73 -32.38 -53.81 -60.72
CA LYS A 73 -30.97 -54.06 -61.09
C LYS A 73 -30.18 -52.78 -61.37
N ASP A 74 -30.86 -51.69 -61.67
CA ASP A 74 -30.25 -50.42 -62.02
C ASP A 74 -29.62 -49.75 -60.79
N THR A 75 -28.44 -49.17 -60.99
CA THR A 75 -27.65 -48.53 -59.94
C THR A 75 -27.10 -47.19 -60.40
N LEU A 76 -27.03 -46.22 -59.49
CA LEU A 76 -26.40 -44.92 -59.69
C LEU A 76 -25.04 -44.90 -58.98
N THR A 77 -23.95 -44.65 -59.71
CA THR A 77 -22.62 -44.47 -59.10
C THR A 77 -22.38 -43.00 -58.81
N VAL A 78 -22.05 -42.69 -57.55
CA VAL A 78 -21.76 -41.33 -57.09
C VAL A 78 -20.27 -41.24 -56.79
N THR A 79 -19.56 -40.37 -57.51
CA THR A 79 -18.14 -40.06 -57.26
C THR A 79 -18.04 -38.74 -56.51
N VAL A 80 -17.37 -38.76 -55.36
CA VAL A 80 -17.14 -37.60 -54.50
C VAL A 80 -15.66 -37.25 -54.57
N SER A 81 -15.38 -36.00 -54.94
CA SER A 81 -14.06 -35.38 -54.95
C SER A 81 -14.17 -34.02 -54.28
N THR A 82 -13.32 -33.73 -53.30
CA THR A 82 -13.34 -32.43 -52.60
C THR A 82 -12.28 -31.49 -53.17
N ASN A 83 -12.65 -30.23 -53.41
CA ASN A 83 -11.67 -29.18 -53.72
C ASN A 83 -11.26 -28.46 -52.42
N CYS A 84 -10.12 -28.85 -51.87
CA CYS A 84 -9.58 -28.24 -50.65
C CYS A 84 -8.40 -27.31 -50.90
N GLU A 85 -7.89 -27.26 -52.13
CA GLU A 85 -6.83 -26.35 -52.50
C GLU A 85 -7.43 -25.00 -52.92
N CYS A 86 -6.88 -23.92 -52.39
CA CYS A 86 -7.26 -22.57 -52.79
C CYS A 86 -6.51 -22.22 -54.09
N ASP A 87 -7.23 -21.78 -55.12
CA ASP A 87 -6.64 -21.33 -56.37
C ASP A 87 -6.06 -19.91 -56.21
N CYS A 88 -4.85 -19.85 -55.67
CA CYS A 88 -4.09 -18.62 -55.46
C CYS A 88 -3.19 -18.35 -56.67
N ARG A 89 -3.27 -17.14 -57.25
CA ARG A 89 -2.45 -16.73 -58.41
C ARG A 89 -1.02 -16.37 -58.02
N ASP A 90 -0.31 -17.27 -57.37
CA ASP A 90 1.09 -17.07 -57.02
C ASP A 90 1.97 -17.39 -58.24
N THR A 91 2.54 -16.37 -58.90
CA THR A 91 3.50 -16.58 -60.00
C THR A 91 4.92 -16.79 -59.47
N GLN A 92 5.78 -17.50 -60.22
CA GLN A 92 7.19 -17.69 -59.82
C GLN A 92 7.96 -16.36 -59.66
N ASP A 93 7.65 -15.35 -60.47
CA ASP A 93 8.22 -14.01 -60.31
C ASP A 93 7.78 -13.36 -58.98
N SER A 94 6.53 -13.56 -58.58
CA SER A 94 6.02 -13.09 -57.29
C SER A 94 6.73 -13.75 -56.10
N GLN A 95 7.17 -15.01 -56.26
CA GLN A 95 7.90 -15.75 -55.22
C GLN A 95 9.30 -15.20 -54.96
N GLN A 96 10.04 -14.89 -56.02
CA GLN A 96 11.41 -14.36 -55.89
C GLN A 96 11.44 -12.95 -55.30
N GLN A 97 10.50 -12.08 -55.69
CA GLN A 97 10.44 -10.71 -55.18
C GLN A 97 9.83 -10.62 -53.77
N ALA A 98 8.74 -11.33 -53.47
CA ALA A 98 8.04 -11.19 -52.20
C ALA A 98 8.78 -11.89 -51.03
N CYS A 99 9.40 -13.05 -51.29
CA CYS A 99 10.06 -13.86 -50.26
C CYS A 99 11.60 -13.78 -50.33
N SER A 100 12.13 -12.67 -50.86
CA SER A 100 13.58 -12.39 -50.96
C SER A 100 14.39 -13.51 -51.63
N GLY A 101 13.76 -14.31 -52.51
CA GLY A 101 14.36 -15.50 -53.14
C GLY A 101 14.74 -16.63 -52.18
N ARG A 102 14.28 -16.57 -50.92
CA ARG A 102 14.68 -17.47 -49.82
C ARG A 102 13.48 -18.22 -49.21
N GLY A 103 12.40 -18.35 -49.97
CA GLY A 103 11.19 -19.06 -49.58
C GLY A 103 10.21 -19.21 -50.74
N SER A 104 9.08 -19.84 -50.47
CA SER A 104 7.97 -20.01 -51.42
C SER A 104 6.75 -19.20 -50.97
N LEU A 105 6.15 -18.45 -51.88
CA LEU A 105 4.88 -17.75 -51.66
C LEU A 105 3.70 -18.74 -51.78
N LYS A 106 2.82 -18.76 -50.79
CA LYS A 106 1.54 -19.48 -50.80
C LYS A 106 0.43 -18.53 -50.36
N CYS A 107 -0.46 -18.18 -51.27
CA CYS A 107 -1.60 -17.29 -51.06
C CYS A 107 -1.22 -15.97 -50.36
N GLY A 108 -0.15 -15.32 -50.84
CA GLY A 108 0.34 -14.05 -50.29
C GLY A 108 1.19 -14.15 -49.01
N VAL A 109 1.45 -15.35 -48.50
CA VAL A 109 2.31 -15.56 -47.32
C VAL A 109 3.58 -16.34 -47.70
N CYS A 110 4.73 -15.91 -47.21
CA CYS A 110 6.00 -16.58 -47.46
C CYS A 110 6.23 -17.75 -46.49
N SER A 111 6.53 -18.92 -47.05
CA SER A 111 7.09 -20.07 -46.35
C SER A 111 8.60 -20.09 -46.58
N CYS A 112 9.38 -19.69 -45.58
CA CYS A 112 10.83 -19.52 -45.70
C CYS A 112 11.58 -20.85 -45.71
N ASN A 113 12.75 -20.85 -46.35
CA ASN A 113 13.68 -21.96 -46.32
C ASN A 113 14.34 -22.07 -44.94
N ASP A 114 14.85 -23.26 -44.61
CA ASP A 114 15.56 -23.52 -43.35
C ASP A 114 16.67 -22.47 -43.10
N GLY A 115 16.66 -21.89 -41.89
CA GLY A 115 17.63 -20.86 -41.49
C GLY A 115 17.26 -19.43 -41.91
N PHE A 116 16.09 -19.20 -42.50
CA PHE A 116 15.54 -17.88 -42.81
C PHE A 116 14.18 -17.66 -42.14
N ILE A 117 13.97 -16.44 -41.63
CA ILE A 117 12.72 -16.00 -41.00
C ILE A 117 12.37 -14.58 -41.44
N GLY A 118 11.19 -14.12 -41.04
CA GLY A 118 10.65 -12.82 -41.41
C GLY A 118 9.47 -12.97 -42.37
N GLN A 119 8.68 -11.90 -42.52
CA GLN A 119 7.49 -11.93 -43.38
C GLN A 119 7.84 -12.14 -44.86
N SER A 120 9.04 -11.71 -45.25
CA SER A 120 9.60 -11.80 -46.61
C SER A 120 10.85 -12.69 -46.65
N CYS A 121 11.10 -13.52 -45.64
CA CYS A 121 12.33 -14.35 -45.50
C CYS A 121 13.64 -13.54 -45.57
N GLU A 122 13.59 -12.31 -45.07
CA GLU A 122 14.65 -11.32 -45.15
C GLU A 122 15.77 -11.56 -44.13
N CYS A 123 15.47 -12.25 -43.02
CA CYS A 123 16.40 -12.48 -41.91
C CYS A 123 17.06 -13.86 -42.01
N SER A 124 18.37 -13.94 -41.76
CA SER A 124 19.07 -15.22 -41.53
C SER A 124 19.24 -15.44 -40.03
N ILE A 125 18.82 -16.61 -39.54
CA ILE A 125 18.83 -16.95 -38.11
C ILE A 125 20.25 -17.29 -37.62
N GLY A 126 21.14 -17.72 -38.52
CA GLY A 126 22.49 -18.16 -38.17
C GLY A 126 22.46 -19.32 -37.18
N ASN A 127 23.11 -19.15 -36.02
CA ASN A 127 23.13 -20.13 -34.91
C ASN A 127 22.10 -19.85 -33.80
N LYS A 128 21.20 -18.87 -33.99
CA LYS A 128 20.15 -18.57 -33.00
C LYS A 128 18.90 -19.37 -33.34
N ASP A 129 17.97 -19.47 -32.40
CA ASP A 129 16.64 -20.03 -32.66
C ASP A 129 15.66 -18.90 -33.00
N GLU A 130 14.60 -19.19 -33.76
CA GLU A 130 13.55 -18.20 -34.09
C GLU A 130 12.95 -17.56 -32.82
N GLN A 131 12.72 -18.37 -31.78
CA GLN A 131 12.18 -17.90 -30.52
C GLN A 131 13.08 -16.84 -29.87
N THR A 132 14.40 -17.04 -29.86
CA THR A 132 15.36 -16.06 -29.33
C THR A 132 15.36 -14.74 -30.10
N LEU A 133 15.08 -14.75 -31.40
CA LEU A 133 14.96 -13.52 -32.21
C LEU A 133 13.65 -12.78 -31.90
N ARG A 134 12.55 -13.50 -31.65
CA ARG A 134 11.30 -12.87 -31.20
C ARG A 134 11.41 -12.31 -29.78
N ASP A 135 12.07 -13.04 -28.89
CA ASP A 135 12.28 -12.63 -27.51
C ASP A 135 13.18 -11.38 -27.40
N SER A 136 14.09 -11.14 -28.36
CA SER A 136 14.90 -9.91 -28.37
C SER A 136 14.11 -8.64 -28.68
N CYS A 137 12.88 -8.78 -29.19
CA CYS A 137 11.93 -7.68 -29.38
C CYS A 137 10.96 -7.51 -28.21
N ARG A 138 11.11 -8.27 -27.13
CA ARG A 138 10.28 -8.18 -25.94
C ARG A 138 11.08 -7.58 -24.80
N ARG A 139 10.48 -6.61 -24.11
CA ARG A 139 10.96 -6.17 -22.82
C ARG A 139 10.43 -7.14 -21.76
N ASP A 140 11.32 -7.83 -21.05
CA ASP A 140 10.99 -8.83 -20.03
C ASP A 140 10.00 -9.91 -20.55
N LYS A 141 8.76 -9.92 -20.05
CA LYS A 141 7.66 -10.79 -20.49
C LYS A 141 6.53 -10.00 -21.18
N GLY A 142 6.86 -8.81 -21.67
CA GLY A 142 5.95 -7.93 -22.38
C GLY A 142 5.58 -8.43 -23.78
N VAL A 143 4.75 -7.64 -24.44
CA VAL A 143 4.39 -7.86 -25.86
C VAL A 143 5.55 -7.42 -26.76
N GLU A 144 5.66 -8.03 -27.95
CA GLU A 144 6.65 -7.62 -28.96
C GLU A 144 6.50 -6.13 -29.27
N CYS A 145 7.61 -5.40 -29.17
CA CYS A 145 7.70 -3.97 -29.48
C CYS A 145 6.61 -3.11 -28.81
N GLU A 146 6.19 -3.49 -27.59
CA GLU A 146 5.12 -2.82 -26.83
C GLU A 146 3.79 -2.69 -27.61
N GLY A 147 3.59 -3.51 -28.65
CA GLY A 147 2.44 -3.46 -29.55
C GLY A 147 2.40 -2.23 -30.47
N ARG A 148 3.52 -1.51 -30.58
CA ARG A 148 3.65 -0.22 -31.28
C ARG A 148 4.63 -0.28 -32.44
N GLY A 149 4.98 -1.48 -32.89
CA GLY A 149 5.91 -1.70 -33.99
C GLY A 149 5.99 -3.17 -34.36
N ASP A 150 6.72 -3.43 -35.45
CA ASP A 150 6.95 -4.78 -35.95
C ASP A 150 8.33 -5.29 -35.53
N CYS A 151 8.41 -6.52 -35.03
CA CYS A 151 9.68 -7.17 -34.75
C CYS A 151 10.28 -7.71 -36.06
N VAL A 152 11.33 -7.08 -36.57
CA VAL A 152 12.02 -7.47 -37.80
C VAL A 152 13.46 -7.85 -37.46
N CYS A 153 13.80 -9.12 -37.69
CA CYS A 153 15.13 -9.68 -37.42
C CYS A 153 15.65 -9.42 -35.98
N GLY A 154 14.76 -9.45 -34.99
CA GLY A 154 15.11 -9.24 -33.58
C GLY A 154 15.34 -7.80 -33.18
N ARG A 155 14.93 -6.84 -34.02
CA ARG A 155 14.85 -5.41 -33.69
C ARG A 155 13.44 -4.89 -33.96
N CYS A 156 12.97 -4.00 -33.10
CA CYS A 156 11.69 -3.35 -33.31
C CYS A 156 11.75 -2.23 -34.33
N HIS A 157 10.80 -2.24 -35.27
CA HIS A 157 10.52 -1.15 -36.20
C HIS A 157 9.24 -0.44 -35.79
N CYS A 158 9.37 0.73 -35.19
CA CYS A 158 8.26 1.43 -34.56
C CYS A 158 7.34 2.10 -35.56
N HIS A 159 6.03 2.06 -35.28
CA HIS A 159 5.01 2.73 -36.08
C HIS A 159 4.86 4.20 -35.65
N GLY A 160 4.50 5.08 -36.60
CA GLY A 160 4.19 6.48 -36.29
C GLY A 160 5.36 7.23 -35.64
N SER A 161 5.09 7.87 -34.49
CA SER A 161 6.05 8.66 -33.71
C SER A 161 6.71 7.89 -32.55
N TYR A 162 6.42 6.59 -32.42
CA TYR A 162 7.01 5.76 -31.37
C TYR A 162 8.50 5.50 -31.64
N HIS A 163 9.29 5.38 -30.58
CA HIS A 163 10.74 5.15 -30.68
C HIS A 163 11.30 4.41 -29.46
N GLY A 164 12.59 4.11 -29.50
CA GLY A 164 13.30 3.28 -28.53
C GLY A 164 13.43 1.82 -28.98
N ASP A 165 14.29 1.05 -28.31
CA ASP A 165 14.64 -0.32 -28.71
C ASP A 165 13.43 -1.26 -28.80
N PHE A 166 12.38 -0.97 -28.02
CA PHE A 166 11.14 -1.74 -27.95
C PHE A 166 9.91 -0.89 -28.31
N CYS A 167 10.08 0.26 -28.96
CA CYS A 167 8.99 1.20 -29.30
C CYS A 167 8.18 1.69 -28.10
N GLN A 168 8.81 1.73 -26.93
CA GLN A 168 8.15 2.10 -25.67
C GLN A 168 7.89 3.59 -25.49
N CYS A 169 8.57 4.44 -26.27
CA CYS A 169 8.60 5.88 -26.06
C CYS A 169 7.74 6.57 -27.11
N ASP A 170 7.07 7.64 -26.69
CA ASP A 170 6.53 8.65 -27.58
C ASP A 170 6.75 10.05 -27.01
N ASP A 171 6.67 11.04 -27.90
CA ASP A 171 6.85 12.44 -27.58
C ASP A 171 5.53 13.23 -27.63
N GLU A 172 4.36 12.55 -27.62
CA GLU A 172 3.04 13.18 -27.74
C GLU A 172 2.13 12.99 -26.52
N HIS A 173 2.43 12.00 -25.68
CA HIS A 173 1.65 11.60 -24.50
C HIS A 173 2.31 11.99 -23.16
N CYS A 174 3.12 13.05 -23.13
CA CYS A 174 3.51 13.66 -21.86
C CYS A 174 2.34 14.37 -21.16
N GLU A 175 2.55 14.71 -19.88
CA GLU A 175 1.60 15.49 -19.10
C GLU A 175 1.26 16.83 -19.77
N ARG A 176 -0.02 17.20 -19.69
CA ARG A 176 -0.56 18.44 -20.24
C ARG A 176 -0.97 19.39 -19.13
N PHE A 177 -0.64 20.66 -19.29
CA PHE A 177 -1.12 21.73 -18.43
C PHE A 177 -1.87 22.75 -19.28
N GLN A 178 -3.09 23.11 -18.87
CA GLN A 178 -3.99 23.98 -19.65
C GLN A 178 -4.11 23.52 -21.12
N ASN A 179 -4.29 22.22 -21.33
CA ASN A 179 -4.37 21.55 -22.64
C ASN A 179 -3.12 21.64 -23.54
N LYS A 180 -2.02 22.21 -23.04
CA LYS A 180 -0.73 22.26 -23.76
C LYS A 180 0.20 21.16 -23.27
N LEU A 181 0.81 20.44 -24.20
CA LEU A 181 1.85 19.44 -23.93
C LEU A 181 3.03 20.11 -23.21
N CYS A 182 3.41 19.59 -22.04
CA CYS A 182 4.43 20.20 -21.18
C CYS A 182 4.19 21.70 -20.93
N GLY A 183 2.92 22.10 -20.78
CA GLY A 183 2.52 23.48 -20.52
C GLY A 183 2.86 24.47 -21.64
N GLY A 184 3.38 23.99 -22.78
CA GLY A 184 3.99 24.83 -23.82
C GLY A 184 5.38 25.37 -23.47
N ASN A 185 5.95 24.98 -22.33
CA ASN A 185 7.23 25.48 -21.81
C ASN A 185 8.28 24.39 -21.67
N GLY A 186 8.16 23.30 -22.44
CA GLY A 186 9.10 22.20 -22.42
C GLY A 186 8.93 21.29 -23.63
N LYS A 187 9.87 20.38 -23.80
CA LYS A 187 9.83 19.32 -24.82
C LYS A 187 9.48 18.00 -24.15
N CYS A 188 8.53 17.28 -24.72
CA CYS A 188 8.24 15.91 -24.31
C CYS A 188 9.38 14.99 -24.77
N SER A 189 9.78 14.07 -23.91
CA SER A 189 10.81 13.06 -24.18
C SER A 189 10.39 11.77 -23.49
N CYS A 190 9.87 10.82 -24.25
CA CYS A 190 9.44 9.50 -23.73
C CYS A 190 8.55 9.59 -22.46
N GLY A 191 7.46 10.36 -22.55
CA GLY A 191 6.50 10.52 -21.43
C GLY A 191 6.96 11.47 -20.31
N GLN A 192 8.16 12.05 -20.36
CA GLN A 192 8.63 13.06 -19.40
C GLN A 192 8.83 14.43 -20.06
N CYS A 193 8.39 15.49 -19.37
CA CYS A 193 8.59 16.86 -19.83
C CYS A 193 9.96 17.40 -19.43
N ARG A 194 10.78 17.75 -20.43
CA ARG A 194 12.03 18.49 -20.26
C ARG A 194 11.74 19.99 -20.36
N CYS A 195 11.69 20.66 -19.23
CA CYS A 195 11.32 22.08 -19.16
C CYS A 195 12.40 22.99 -19.75
N ASN A 196 11.94 24.07 -20.38
CA ASN A 196 12.79 25.16 -20.83
C ASN A 196 13.37 25.89 -19.61
N GLU A 197 14.45 26.64 -19.84
CA GLU A 197 15.07 27.46 -18.80
C GLU A 197 14.05 28.42 -18.17
N GLY A 198 14.02 28.47 -16.84
CA GLY A 198 13.07 29.28 -16.08
C GLY A 198 11.69 28.64 -15.89
N TYR A 199 11.49 27.36 -16.26
CA TYR A 199 10.28 26.60 -15.97
C TYR A 199 10.57 25.29 -15.21
N GLU A 200 9.62 24.89 -14.38
CA GLU A 200 9.68 23.66 -13.59
C GLU A 200 8.30 23.02 -13.39
N GLY A 201 8.30 21.84 -12.76
CA GLY A 201 7.12 21.00 -12.55
C GLY A 201 7.04 19.83 -13.56
N SER A 202 6.22 18.82 -13.23
CA SER A 202 6.06 17.61 -14.05
C SER A 202 5.56 17.88 -15.47
N ALA A 203 4.80 18.96 -15.66
CA ALA A 203 4.27 19.42 -16.93
C ALA A 203 4.82 20.80 -17.32
N CYS A 204 5.95 21.25 -16.75
CA CYS A 204 6.55 22.58 -16.96
C CYS A 204 5.56 23.73 -16.81
N GLN A 205 4.65 23.57 -15.85
CA GLN A 205 3.51 24.44 -15.65
C GLN A 205 3.85 25.71 -14.88
N CYS A 206 5.02 25.76 -14.25
CA CYS A 206 5.42 26.84 -13.36
C CYS A 206 6.64 27.55 -13.88
N LYS A 207 6.64 28.87 -13.77
CA LYS A 207 7.87 29.65 -13.88
C LYS A 207 8.67 29.48 -12.58
N VAL A 208 9.97 29.29 -12.69
CA VAL A 208 10.88 29.24 -11.54
C VAL A 208 10.87 30.61 -10.88
N SER A 209 10.08 30.73 -9.81
CA SER A 209 10.00 31.90 -8.95
C SER A 209 9.99 31.46 -7.50
N GLN A 210 10.80 32.12 -6.68
CA GLN A 210 10.87 31.88 -5.25
C GLN A 210 10.08 32.93 -4.45
N GLU A 211 9.48 33.92 -5.11
CA GLU A 211 8.84 35.07 -4.46
C GLU A 211 7.77 34.63 -3.45
N ALA A 212 6.90 33.69 -3.82
CA ALA A 212 5.86 33.19 -2.91
C ALA A 212 6.37 32.20 -1.85
N CYS A 213 7.60 31.72 -1.96
CA CYS A 213 8.24 30.84 -0.98
C CYS A 213 9.15 31.61 -0.01
N GLN A 214 9.48 32.86 -0.32
CA GLN A 214 10.30 33.71 0.53
C GLN A 214 9.58 34.04 1.82
N THR A 215 10.33 33.96 2.91
CA THR A 215 9.93 34.34 4.26
C THR A 215 10.36 35.77 4.56
N PRO A 216 9.84 36.41 5.63
CA PRO A 216 10.25 37.76 6.02
C PRO A 216 11.76 37.96 6.23
N ASN A 217 12.50 36.87 6.49
CA ASN A 217 13.96 36.89 6.69
C ASN A 217 14.74 36.59 5.39
N ASN A 218 14.13 36.76 4.20
CA ASN A 218 14.72 36.42 2.90
C ASN A 218 15.18 34.96 2.76
N THR A 219 14.63 34.05 3.58
CA THR A 219 14.91 32.61 3.45
C THR A 219 13.79 31.89 2.74
N VAL A 220 14.09 30.79 2.05
CA VAL A 220 13.11 30.00 1.31
C VAL A 220 12.56 28.90 2.24
N CYS A 221 11.24 28.88 2.45
CA CYS A 221 10.55 27.84 3.23
C CYS A 221 11.15 27.59 4.63
N TYR A 222 11.66 28.64 5.29
CA TYR A 222 12.39 28.57 6.59
C TYR A 222 13.56 27.56 6.62
N GLY A 223 14.11 27.17 5.46
CA GLY A 223 15.14 26.13 5.36
C GLY A 223 14.65 24.71 5.67
N ARG A 224 13.34 24.48 5.64
CA ARG A 224 12.67 23.23 6.05
C ARG A 224 11.84 22.61 4.92
N GLY A 225 12.21 22.92 3.69
CA GLY A 225 11.51 22.46 2.51
C GLY A 225 12.14 23.00 1.24
N LYS A 226 11.64 22.51 0.10
CA LYS A 226 12.03 22.96 -1.22
C LYS A 226 10.92 23.83 -1.80
N CYS A 227 11.28 24.96 -2.40
CA CYS A 227 10.31 25.71 -3.20
C CYS A 227 10.18 25.06 -4.57
N THR A 228 8.99 24.59 -4.90
CA THR A 228 8.62 24.07 -6.22
C THR A 228 7.34 24.77 -6.64
N CYS A 229 7.30 25.27 -7.86
CA CYS A 229 6.10 25.91 -8.40
C CYS A 229 5.58 27.06 -7.53
N SER A 230 6.49 27.87 -6.97
CA SER A 230 6.14 28.96 -6.04
C SER A 230 5.38 28.48 -4.79
N ARG A 231 5.56 27.21 -4.40
CA ARG A 231 4.97 26.59 -3.20
C ARG A 231 6.05 25.83 -2.43
N CYS A 232 5.99 25.86 -1.12
CA CYS A 232 6.92 25.08 -0.30
C CYS A 232 6.45 23.61 -0.18
N GLU A 233 7.26 22.70 -0.70
CA GLU A 233 7.28 21.29 -0.35
C GLU A 233 8.04 21.13 0.97
N CYS A 234 7.29 21.06 2.07
CA CYS A 234 7.85 20.98 3.41
C CYS A 234 8.37 19.57 3.73
N ASN A 235 9.45 19.51 4.48
CA ASN A 235 9.95 18.28 5.09
C ASN A 235 8.92 17.72 6.08
N ASP A 236 9.01 16.42 6.39
CA ASP A 236 8.00 15.68 7.15
C ASP A 236 7.54 16.39 8.43
N GLY A 237 6.22 16.55 8.57
CA GLY A 237 5.56 17.16 9.72
C GLY A 237 5.37 18.69 9.65
N TYR A 238 6.18 19.41 8.86
CA TYR A 238 6.05 20.85 8.69
C TYR A 238 4.87 21.23 7.79
N GLN A 239 4.20 22.33 8.14
CA GLN A 239 2.97 22.75 7.51
C GLN A 239 3.18 23.91 6.52
N ARG A 240 2.41 23.88 5.43
CA ARG A 240 2.27 24.99 4.49
C ARG A 240 1.70 26.24 5.19
N PRO A 241 1.96 27.47 4.68
CA PRO A 241 2.52 27.79 3.37
C PRO A 241 4.06 27.84 3.28
N HIS A 242 4.78 28.12 4.38
CA HIS A 242 6.25 28.32 4.36
C HIS A 242 7.05 27.32 5.20
N CYS A 243 6.45 26.24 5.71
CA CYS A 243 7.12 25.26 6.58
C CYS A 243 7.55 25.83 7.94
N LYS A 244 6.78 26.80 8.48
CA LYS A 244 7.06 27.45 9.77
C LYS A 244 6.77 26.53 10.96
N THR A 245 5.63 25.84 10.95
CA THR A 245 5.12 25.12 12.12
C THR A 245 5.12 23.61 11.85
N CYS A 246 5.61 22.81 12.80
CA CYS A 246 5.51 21.34 12.76
C CYS A 246 4.62 20.85 13.89
N LEU A 247 3.47 20.25 13.55
CA LEU A 247 2.53 19.72 14.55
C LEU A 247 2.87 18.30 15.00
N GLY A 248 3.57 17.53 14.16
CA GLY A 248 3.96 16.14 14.45
C GLY A 248 5.38 15.97 15.01
N CYS A 249 6.13 17.06 15.20
CA CYS A 249 7.50 17.00 15.70
C CYS A 249 7.53 16.87 17.24
N PRO A 250 8.57 16.23 17.80
CA PRO A 250 8.80 16.21 19.25
C PRO A 250 8.85 17.62 19.84
N ASP A 251 8.38 17.78 21.09
CA ASP A 251 8.37 19.10 21.73
C ASP A 251 9.81 19.64 21.92
N PRO A 252 10.17 20.78 21.30
CA PRO A 252 11.50 21.36 21.46
C PRO A 252 11.86 21.73 22.90
N CYS A 253 10.87 22.01 23.76
CA CYS A 253 11.13 22.21 25.19
C CYS A 253 11.80 20.98 25.83
N GLN A 254 11.35 19.78 25.47
CA GLN A 254 11.88 18.53 26.01
C GLN A 254 13.21 18.15 25.36
N THR A 255 13.31 18.26 24.04
CA THR A 255 14.51 17.84 23.31
C THR A 255 15.70 18.74 23.60
N LYS A 256 15.48 20.05 23.78
CA LYS A 256 16.56 21.03 24.06
C LYS A 256 16.86 21.22 25.54
N LEU A 257 16.08 20.62 26.44
CA LEU A 257 16.25 20.75 27.90
C LEU A 257 17.70 20.54 28.38
N LYS A 258 18.34 19.46 27.92
CA LYS A 258 19.73 19.13 28.29
C LYS A 258 20.74 20.20 27.87
N CYS A 259 20.49 20.86 26.74
CA CYS A 259 21.31 21.97 26.26
C CYS A 259 21.04 23.26 27.01
N ILE A 260 19.78 23.52 27.38
CA ILE A 260 19.41 24.66 28.22
C ILE A 260 20.07 24.55 29.61
N GLU A 261 20.04 23.36 30.20
CA GLU A 261 20.70 23.09 31.48
C GLU A 261 22.20 23.39 31.40
N CYS A 262 22.85 22.93 30.33
CA CYS A 262 24.27 23.13 30.10
C CYS A 262 24.63 24.62 29.88
N LEU A 263 23.97 25.30 28.93
CA LEU A 263 24.23 26.70 28.55
C LEU A 263 23.80 27.71 29.62
N GLY A 264 22.81 27.34 30.45
CA GLY A 264 22.26 28.18 31.50
C GLY A 264 23.05 28.09 32.80
N PHE A 265 23.33 26.86 33.25
CA PHE A 265 23.74 26.57 34.63
C PHE A 265 25.03 25.75 34.75
N ASN A 266 25.67 25.37 33.63
CA ASN A 266 26.83 24.48 33.60
C ASN A 266 26.58 23.18 34.39
N SER A 267 25.39 22.60 34.24
CA SER A 267 24.97 21.34 34.85
C SER A 267 24.43 20.36 33.79
N GLY A 268 23.98 19.19 34.24
CA GLY A 268 23.37 18.19 33.37
C GLY A 268 24.36 17.32 32.60
N PRO A 269 23.83 16.44 31.71
CA PRO A 269 24.61 15.41 31.04
C PRO A 269 25.60 15.97 30.00
N PHE A 270 25.34 17.17 29.46
CA PHE A 270 26.19 17.81 28.45
C PHE A 270 27.22 18.78 29.02
N LYS A 271 27.31 18.93 30.35
CA LYS A 271 28.25 19.83 31.02
C LYS A 271 29.69 19.74 30.49
N ALA A 272 30.18 18.51 30.25
CA ALA A 272 31.56 18.28 29.82
C ALA A 272 31.83 18.67 28.36
N ASN A 273 30.82 18.59 27.48
CA ASN A 273 30.98 18.91 26.06
C ASN A 273 29.85 19.81 25.54
N CYS A 274 29.61 20.91 26.25
CA CYS A 274 28.47 21.79 26.03
C CYS A 274 28.46 22.39 24.61
N SER A 275 29.60 22.93 24.19
CA SER A 275 29.72 23.67 22.94
C SER A 275 29.48 22.77 21.72
N ASP A 276 30.01 21.55 21.74
CA ASP A 276 29.84 20.62 20.61
C ASP A 276 28.44 19.99 20.60
N ALA A 277 27.93 19.59 21.77
CA ALA A 277 26.63 18.93 21.87
C ALA A 277 25.44 19.87 21.62
N CYS A 278 25.63 21.17 21.84
CA CYS A 278 24.57 22.18 21.81
C CYS A 278 24.78 23.27 20.75
N GLY A 279 25.55 22.98 19.69
CA GLY A 279 25.79 23.92 18.60
C GLY A 279 24.52 24.43 17.89
N SER A 280 23.41 23.69 17.98
CA SER A 280 22.12 24.09 17.41
C SER A 280 21.31 25.05 18.30
N VAL A 281 21.80 25.37 19.51
CA VAL A 281 21.13 26.27 20.45
C VAL A 281 22.03 27.46 20.79
N THR A 282 21.58 28.66 20.45
CA THR A 282 22.31 29.89 20.75
C THR A 282 21.59 30.69 21.84
N LYS A 283 22.29 31.02 22.92
CA LYS A 283 21.75 31.81 24.04
C LYS A 283 21.63 33.29 23.65
N VAL A 284 20.46 33.88 23.87
CA VAL A 284 20.16 35.29 23.56
C VAL A 284 19.38 35.98 24.69
N ASP A 285 19.49 37.30 24.79
CA ASP A 285 18.78 38.10 25.80
C ASP A 285 17.37 38.53 25.36
N ARG A 286 17.17 38.71 24.05
CA ARG A 286 15.91 39.17 23.45
C ARG A 286 15.62 38.40 22.17
N PHE A 287 14.34 38.12 21.94
CA PHE A 287 13.83 37.55 20.69
C PHE A 287 13.38 38.65 19.75
N THR A 288 13.46 38.37 18.46
CA THR A 288 12.91 39.22 17.40
C THR A 288 11.57 38.70 16.90
N GLY A 289 11.27 37.41 17.09
CA GLY A 289 10.02 36.79 16.64
C GLY A 289 9.20 36.12 17.74
N GLU A 290 8.37 35.17 17.33
CA GLU A 290 7.51 34.39 18.23
C GLU A 290 8.34 33.37 19.00
N SER A 291 8.20 33.39 20.33
CA SER A 291 8.89 32.45 21.22
C SER A 291 7.91 31.56 21.96
N LYS A 292 8.28 30.29 22.13
CA LYS A 292 7.57 29.32 22.98
C LYS A 292 8.15 29.37 24.38
N GLN A 293 7.31 29.57 25.39
CA GLN A 293 7.72 29.47 26.80
C GLN A 293 7.69 28.01 27.26
N CYS A 294 8.70 27.61 28.01
CA CYS A 294 8.92 26.27 28.52
C CYS A 294 9.23 26.34 30.02
N GLU A 295 8.64 25.43 30.79
CA GLU A 295 8.93 25.23 32.20
C GLU A 295 9.06 23.72 32.47
N LEU A 296 10.27 23.28 32.79
CA LEU A 296 10.61 21.87 32.97
C LEU A 296 11.57 21.71 34.15
N LYS A 297 11.69 20.47 34.65
CA LYS A 297 12.68 20.14 35.70
C LYS A 297 14.02 19.76 35.08
N ASP A 298 15.11 20.24 35.66
CA ASP A 298 16.47 19.85 35.30
C ASP A 298 16.87 18.47 35.88
N SER A 299 18.12 18.05 35.67
CA SER A 299 18.63 16.77 36.17
C SER A 299 18.72 16.68 37.70
N GLU A 300 18.70 17.82 38.40
CA GLU A 300 18.73 17.94 39.87
C GLU A 300 17.32 18.10 40.47
N GLY A 301 16.27 18.11 39.64
CA GLY A 301 14.88 18.24 40.05
C GLY A 301 14.42 19.68 40.30
N CYS A 302 15.22 20.68 39.94
CA CYS A 302 14.88 22.10 40.02
C CYS A 302 14.08 22.55 38.80
N TRP A 303 13.11 23.43 39.00
CA TRP A 303 12.34 24.03 37.91
C TRP A 303 13.15 25.11 37.21
N ILE A 304 13.29 24.96 35.89
CA ILE A 304 13.91 25.94 35.00
C ILE A 304 12.87 26.53 34.06
N LYS A 305 12.92 27.86 33.90
CA LYS A 305 12.06 28.61 32.98
C LYS A 305 12.90 29.17 31.84
N PHE A 306 12.50 28.86 30.62
CA PHE A 306 13.19 29.31 29.43
C PHE A 306 12.22 29.51 28.27
N SER A 307 12.67 30.23 27.26
CA SER A 307 11.94 30.46 26.03
C SER A 307 12.77 30.03 24.84
N LEU A 308 12.13 29.48 23.82
CA LEU A 308 12.75 29.05 22.57
C LEU A 308 12.11 29.75 21.37
N GLU A 309 12.93 30.28 20.48
CA GLU A 309 12.54 30.75 19.15
C GLU A 309 13.26 29.89 18.12
N GLN A 310 12.52 29.18 17.26
CA GLN A 310 13.12 28.34 16.23
C GLN A 310 13.53 29.20 15.03
N ILE A 311 14.80 29.11 14.63
CA ILE A 311 15.35 29.89 13.51
C ILE A 311 15.35 29.07 12.21
N VAL A 312 15.97 29.62 11.17
CA VAL A 312 16.08 28.99 9.85
C VAL A 312 16.85 27.67 9.99
N GLY A 313 16.29 26.60 9.44
CA GLY A 313 16.82 25.24 9.60
C GLY A 313 15.88 24.35 10.42
N PRO A 314 16.08 23.02 10.38
CA PRO A 314 15.18 22.07 11.02
C PRO A 314 15.29 22.06 12.56
N ASP A 315 16.47 22.29 13.13
CA ASP A 315 16.72 22.03 14.56
C ASP A 315 17.56 23.12 15.26
N ASP A 316 17.56 24.33 14.69
CA ASP A 316 18.30 25.49 15.19
C ASP A 316 17.38 26.43 15.98
N TYR A 317 17.83 26.86 17.16
CA TYR A 317 17.03 27.64 18.11
C TYR A 317 17.83 28.76 18.78
N TYR A 318 17.16 29.90 18.96
CA TYR A 318 17.54 30.87 19.98
C TYR A 318 16.89 30.53 21.31
N ALA A 319 17.66 30.61 22.39
CA ALA A 319 17.20 30.31 23.74
C ALA A 319 17.41 31.48 24.68
N ARG A 320 16.38 31.84 25.43
CA ARG A 320 16.45 32.79 26.54
C ARG A 320 16.19 32.04 27.84
N ILE A 321 17.21 32.00 28.69
CA ILE A 321 17.23 31.19 29.91
C ILE A 321 17.14 32.13 31.11
N GLN A 322 16.20 31.91 32.03
CA GLN A 322 16.15 32.68 33.27
C GLN A 322 17.30 32.25 34.19
N SER A 323 17.95 33.22 34.82
CA SER A 323 19.16 32.99 35.63
C SER A 323 18.90 32.26 36.94
N GLU A 324 17.68 32.32 37.47
CA GLU A 324 17.30 31.67 38.72
C GLU A 324 16.46 30.41 38.46
N ARG A 325 16.84 29.30 39.10
CA ARG A 325 16.09 28.04 39.10
C ARG A 325 15.46 27.80 40.47
N VAL A 326 14.25 27.25 40.49
CA VAL A 326 13.51 27.00 41.73
C VAL A 326 13.69 25.53 42.13
N CYS A 327 14.56 25.27 43.09
CA CYS A 327 14.82 23.93 43.60
C CYS A 327 13.89 23.62 44.79
N PRO A 328 13.38 22.37 44.91
CA PRO A 328 12.68 21.96 46.12
C PRO A 328 13.62 22.06 47.32
N GLU A 329 13.14 22.64 48.43
CA GLU A 329 13.90 22.65 49.67
C GLU A 329 14.09 21.21 50.17
N PRO A 330 15.30 20.82 50.59
CA PRO A 330 15.50 19.52 51.18
C PRO A 330 14.63 19.41 52.44
N LEU A 331 13.85 18.33 52.55
CA LEU A 331 13.06 18.06 53.76
C LEU A 331 14.00 18.07 54.96
N ASN A 332 13.75 18.97 55.92
CA ASN A 332 14.58 19.09 57.12
C ASN A 332 14.34 17.86 58.02
N THR A 333 15.11 16.80 57.75
CA THR A 333 14.96 15.48 58.37
C THR A 333 15.04 15.58 59.89
N ASN A 334 15.88 16.49 60.40
CA ASN A 334 16.03 16.75 61.84
C ASN A 334 14.76 17.33 62.46
N ALA A 335 14.04 18.22 61.77
CA ALA A 335 12.79 18.79 62.26
C ALA A 335 11.65 17.76 62.28
N ILE A 336 11.58 16.88 61.28
CA ILE A 336 10.57 15.81 61.21
C ILE A 336 10.81 14.79 62.33
N ILE A 337 12.05 14.33 62.49
CA ILE A 337 12.43 13.40 63.57
C ILE A 337 12.17 14.03 64.94
N GLY A 338 12.61 15.29 65.13
CA GLY A 338 12.41 16.03 66.38
C GLY A 338 10.92 16.21 66.73
N GLY A 339 10.11 16.61 65.76
CA GLY A 339 8.65 16.78 65.93
C GLY A 339 7.95 15.47 66.29
N SER A 340 8.35 14.37 65.66
CA SER A 340 7.80 13.03 65.93
C SER A 340 8.11 12.57 67.36
N ILE A 341 9.36 12.73 67.81
CA ILE A 341 9.79 12.36 69.16
C ILE A 341 9.09 13.21 70.22
N ALA A 342 9.00 14.53 69.99
CA ALA A 342 8.35 15.46 70.93
C ALA A 342 6.86 15.15 71.11
N LEU A 343 6.15 14.79 70.02
CA LEU A 343 4.74 14.42 70.08
C LEU A 343 4.51 13.17 70.93
N VAL A 344 5.32 12.12 70.72
CA VAL A 344 5.22 10.87 71.49
C VAL A 344 5.51 11.13 72.97
N ALA A 345 6.52 11.93 73.28
CA ALA A 345 6.85 12.30 74.66
C ALA A 345 5.70 13.09 75.34
N LEU A 346 5.08 14.04 74.63
CA LEU A 346 3.94 14.81 75.14
C LEU A 346 2.73 13.94 75.44
N ILE A 347 2.39 13.00 74.56
CA ILE A 347 1.30 12.04 74.78
C ILE A 347 1.60 11.19 76.02
N GLY A 348 2.84 10.70 76.16
CA GLY A 348 3.27 9.95 77.35
C GLY A 348 3.11 10.75 78.64
N ILE A 349 3.54 12.01 78.66
CA ILE A 349 3.39 12.90 79.83
C ILE A 349 1.91 13.15 80.16
N LEU A 350 1.07 13.39 79.15
CA LEU A 350 -0.37 13.57 79.34
C LEU A 350 -1.02 12.34 79.96
N VAL A 351 -0.70 11.13 79.46
CA VAL A 351 -1.19 9.87 80.03
C VAL A 351 -0.75 9.73 81.48
N LEU A 352 0.51 10.01 81.81
CA LEU A 352 1.01 9.98 83.18
C LEU A 352 0.30 11.00 84.08
N MET A 353 0.02 12.21 83.59
CA MET A 353 -0.74 13.22 84.34
C MET A 353 -2.18 12.79 84.60
N VAL A 354 -2.86 12.19 83.61
CA VAL A 354 -4.21 11.65 83.77
C VAL A 354 -4.22 10.52 84.79
N ILE A 355 -3.28 9.56 84.70
CA ILE A 355 -3.15 8.48 85.69
C ILE A 355 -2.93 9.06 87.09
N LYS A 356 -2.01 10.02 87.24
CA LYS A 356 -1.74 10.67 88.53
C LYS A 356 -2.97 11.40 89.08
N LEU A 357 -3.76 12.04 88.21
CA LEU A 357 -4.99 12.72 88.59
C LEU A 357 -6.09 11.73 89.02
N LEU A 358 -6.24 10.61 88.32
CA LEU A 358 -7.17 9.54 88.69
C LEU A 358 -6.79 8.89 90.03
N ILE A 359 -5.51 8.60 90.25
CA ILE A 359 -5.01 8.07 91.54
C ILE A 359 -5.28 9.10 92.64
N TRP A 360 -4.94 10.37 92.44
CA TRP A 360 -5.19 11.41 93.44
C TRP A 360 -6.69 11.58 93.77
N MET A 361 -7.58 11.48 92.77
CA MET A 361 -9.03 11.50 93.01
C MET A 361 -9.49 10.31 93.83
N ASN A 362 -8.98 9.11 93.52
CA ASN A 362 -9.32 7.89 94.25
C ASN A 362 -8.80 7.95 95.69
N ASP A 363 -7.54 8.33 95.89
CA ASP A 363 -6.94 8.55 97.21
C ASP A 363 -7.70 9.61 98.00
N ARG A 364 -8.12 10.71 97.37
CA ARG A 364 -8.93 11.73 98.04
C ARG A 364 -10.32 11.21 98.44
N LYS A 365 -10.89 10.29 97.67
CA LYS A 365 -12.17 9.66 97.98
C LYS A 365 -12.01 8.67 99.14
N GLU A 366 -10.99 7.82 99.11
CA GLU A 366 -10.65 6.90 100.19
C GLU A 366 -10.24 7.65 101.47
N TYR A 367 -9.46 8.73 101.37
CA TYR A 367 -9.10 9.58 102.51
C TYR A 367 -10.34 10.17 103.20
N LYS A 368 -11.30 10.70 102.41
CA LYS A 368 -12.58 11.18 102.96
C LYS A 368 -13.42 10.06 103.58
N LYS A 369 -13.35 8.85 103.03
CA LYS A 369 -14.02 7.67 103.60
C LYS A 369 -13.37 7.27 104.92
N PHE A 370 -12.04 7.23 104.97
CA PHE A 370 -11.26 6.99 106.17
C PHE A 370 -11.56 8.02 107.27
N GLU A 371 -11.59 9.33 106.98
CA GLU A 371 -11.97 10.35 107.97
C GLU A 371 -13.40 10.16 108.49
N LYS A 372 -14.35 9.73 107.64
CA LYS A 372 -15.72 9.41 108.07
C LYS A 372 -15.78 8.16 108.94
N GLU A 373 -14.98 7.15 108.64
CA GLU A 373 -14.87 5.94 109.45
C GLU A 373 -14.17 6.24 110.79
N GLN A 374 -13.11 7.05 110.80
CA GLN A 374 -12.43 7.51 112.01
C GLN A 374 -13.37 8.31 112.93
N LYS A 375 -14.20 9.22 112.38
CA LYS A 375 -15.22 9.95 113.17
C LYS A 375 -16.37 9.07 113.67
N LYS A 376 -16.63 7.93 113.03
CA LYS A 376 -17.64 6.93 113.44
C LYS A 376 -17.09 5.87 114.38
N ALA A 377 -15.77 5.72 114.46
CA ALA A 377 -15.11 4.88 115.43
C ALA A 377 -15.29 5.52 116.83
N LYS A 378 -16.38 5.17 117.50
CA LYS A 378 -16.43 5.25 118.95
C LYS A 378 -15.42 4.24 119.49
N TRP A 379 -14.29 4.73 119.98
CA TRP A 379 -13.57 4.02 121.02
C TRP A 379 -14.46 4.01 122.25
N ASN A 380 -14.84 2.82 122.72
CA ASN A 380 -15.40 2.68 124.04
C ASN A 380 -14.26 2.88 125.03
N ASP A 381 -14.07 4.11 125.50
CA ASP A 381 -13.48 4.34 126.83
C ASP A 381 -14.55 3.98 127.86
N GLY A 382 -14.80 2.67 127.99
CA GLY A 382 -15.35 2.16 129.23
C GLY A 382 -14.22 2.22 130.24
N ASP A 383 -14.30 3.13 131.21
CA ASP A 383 -13.46 3.08 132.39
C ASP A 383 -13.45 1.64 132.94
N ASN A 384 -12.26 1.09 133.09
CA ASN A 384 -12.04 -0.19 133.72
C ASN A 384 -12.66 -0.15 135.14
N PRO A 385 -13.66 -0.99 135.48
CA PRO A 385 -14.40 -0.91 136.74
C PRO A 385 -13.59 -1.29 138.01
N LEU A 386 -12.25 -1.27 137.95
CA LEU A 386 -11.33 -1.67 139.03
C LEU A 386 -10.41 -0.55 139.53
N PHE A 387 -10.48 0.67 138.99
CA PHE A 387 -9.58 1.75 139.39
C PHE A 387 -10.21 2.67 140.46
N GLN A 388 -9.59 2.75 141.65
CA GLN A 388 -9.91 3.73 142.70
C GLN A 388 -8.69 4.63 142.91
N ASP A 389 -8.90 5.94 142.91
CA ASP A 389 -7.86 6.92 143.27
C ASP A 389 -7.63 6.94 144.80
N ALA A 390 -6.37 6.84 145.22
CA ALA A 390 -5.97 6.96 146.62
C ALA A 390 -5.67 8.42 147.00
N THR A 391 -6.18 8.80 148.18
CA THR A 391 -6.14 10.13 148.78
C THR A 391 -4.74 10.54 149.27
N THR A 392 -4.49 11.84 149.15
CA THR A 392 -3.33 12.65 149.56
C THR A 392 -2.92 12.51 151.02
N THR A 393 -1.65 12.82 151.31
CA THR A 393 -1.28 13.59 152.50
C THR A 393 -0.28 14.67 152.12
#